data_AF-A0A2G4IVP8-F1
#
_entry.id   AF-A0A2G4IVP8-F1
#
_cell.length_a   1.000
_cell.length_b   1.000
_cell.length_c   1.000
_cell.angle_alpha   90.00
_cell.angle_beta   90.00
_cell.angle_gamma   90.00
#
_symmetry.space_group_name_H-M   'P 1'
#
loop_
_entity.id
_entity.type
_entity.pdbx_description
1 polymer ?
#
loop_
_entity_poly.entity_id
_entity_poly.type
_entity_poly.pdbx_seq_one_letter_code
_entity_poly.pdbx_strand_id
1 'polypeptide(L)'
;MHRTGRSQKRSSCRGPLRASIRSGTRAVVAPSRTVAKTSLKIRSESASVRKKIAPRTPARSRAGSVKSKVDVRPATESIRLAAGTAKPNGAAQSTKAVAAEKIVHTVEIRPAGTVISRRPMVKRAAVQHLPHHPIVSLRPPAWMLAECHVSPARAGDQSEILQLLAGLPTPPSKAEFHAAVDHPDHDSANRLVARLGARIVGHAEIIPRTMLVGKTALQAAIIDRVAVLPECRGAGHGQRIVQAAEDRMRRIGAMIGFSRTRIASSFHDLGWSVLGRDCVTPGRPTDILARLLEAPQREGDTVTMRQWRHVELPAILRIYRQNASRFVGSIDRSEAYSRWLVSRGAFDSILVALVGHDRYDLHETTARIVGYAIQSGNRVLELMADPEFPGLDRDILARVCAEAIENDRQEIIYESSPADPLHQAVAGVENTVHGNDRMIVAKVFKPLELLTALAPAIATRLAESGLCETLELGVDAPSFRGSLIVANGKGTVHSGRVGRSYLKLVDAELARLLLSQCDPLEAAAAGRLEPSTQIALKLATQIFPRVPLWCPMWDDMPA
;
A
#
# COMPACT_ATOMS: atom_id res chain seq x y z
N MET A 1 74.65 -16.97 -59.75
CA MET A 1 74.32 -15.64 -60.30
C MET A 1 73.58 -14.83 -59.24
N HIS A 2 74.03 -13.57 -59.03
CA HIS A 2 73.45 -12.37 -58.38
C HIS A 2 72.03 -12.45 -57.77
N ARG A 3 71.59 -11.69 -56.75
CA ARG A 3 72.07 -10.55 -55.94
C ARG A 3 71.01 -10.30 -54.82
N THR A 4 71.44 -10.20 -53.57
CA THR A 4 71.18 -9.09 -52.61
C THR A 4 69.89 -8.25 -52.64
N GLY A 5 69.32 -8.02 -51.44
CA GLY A 5 68.42 -6.88 -51.13
C GLY A 5 68.24 -6.65 -49.62
N ARG A 6 69.17 -5.91 -49.00
CA ARG A 6 69.13 -5.37 -47.63
C ARG A 6 68.39 -4.02 -47.62
N SER A 7 67.67 -3.69 -46.54
CA SER A 7 67.70 -2.33 -45.99
C SER A 7 67.40 -2.33 -44.49
N GLN A 8 68.43 -1.96 -43.73
CA GLN A 8 68.36 -1.47 -42.35
C GLN A 8 68.38 0.06 -42.39
N LYS A 9 67.71 0.73 -41.45
CA LYS A 9 68.22 2.00 -40.89
C LYS A 9 68.05 2.03 -39.37
N ARG A 10 69.15 2.38 -38.71
CA ARG A 10 69.41 2.46 -37.27
C ARG A 10 69.08 3.85 -36.70
N SER A 11 68.83 3.87 -35.38
CA SER A 11 69.34 4.80 -34.34
C SER A 11 68.89 6.29 -34.39
N SER A 12 68.64 7.01 -33.29
CA SER A 12 69.31 7.04 -31.98
C SER A 12 68.55 7.89 -30.92
N CYS A 13 68.75 7.53 -29.64
CA CYS A 13 68.98 8.32 -28.41
C CYS A 13 68.28 9.69 -28.15
N ARG A 14 67.58 9.81 -27.01
CA ARG A 14 67.95 10.66 -25.84
C ARG A 14 66.94 10.51 -24.68
N GLY A 15 67.46 10.52 -23.45
CA GLY A 15 66.72 10.29 -22.19
C GLY A 15 66.11 11.55 -21.54
N PRO A 16 66.00 11.60 -20.19
CA PRO A 16 64.74 11.87 -19.49
C PRO A 16 64.65 13.27 -18.83
N LEU A 17 63.44 13.71 -18.46
CA LEU A 17 63.24 14.86 -17.57
C LEU A 17 62.18 14.57 -16.50
N ARG A 18 62.63 14.76 -15.24
CA ARG A 18 61.88 14.89 -13.99
C ARG A 18 60.95 16.10 -14.02
N ALA A 19 59.84 16.02 -13.28
CA ALA A 19 59.27 17.17 -12.60
C ALA A 19 58.86 16.78 -11.17
N SER A 20 59.55 17.39 -10.22
CA SER A 20 59.23 17.54 -8.80
C SER A 20 59.06 19.03 -8.57
N ILE A 21 58.10 19.44 -7.74
CA ILE A 21 57.97 20.73 -7.02
C ILE A 21 56.60 20.69 -6.33
N ARG A 22 56.36 21.17 -5.10
CA ARG A 22 57.17 21.45 -3.91
C ARG A 22 56.14 21.89 -2.86
N SER A 23 56.23 21.33 -1.67
CA SER A 23 55.56 21.81 -0.45
C SER A 23 56.15 23.16 -0.01
N GLY A 24 55.29 24.08 0.43
CA GLY A 24 55.68 25.37 0.99
C GLY A 24 54.82 25.75 2.19
N THR A 25 55.45 25.77 3.37
CA THR A 25 54.97 26.34 4.63
C THR A 25 55.46 27.78 4.79
N ARG A 26 54.58 28.74 5.12
CA ARG A 26 54.71 29.66 6.29
C ARG A 26 53.61 30.74 6.34
N ALA A 27 52.87 30.70 7.46
CA ALA A 27 52.42 31.73 8.40
C ALA A 27 52.32 33.25 8.07
N VAL A 28 51.33 33.83 8.80
CA VAL A 28 51.14 35.21 9.31
C VAL A 28 50.39 36.18 8.39
N VAL A 29 49.20 36.63 8.85
CA VAL A 29 48.84 38.03 9.18
C VAL A 29 47.33 38.09 9.46
N ALA A 30 46.96 38.55 10.66
CA ALA A 30 45.61 38.98 11.03
C ALA A 30 45.27 40.31 10.33
N PRO A 31 43.98 40.66 10.18
CA PRO A 31 43.50 41.66 11.14
C PRO A 31 42.07 41.45 11.64
N SER A 32 41.87 42.14 12.76
CA SER A 32 40.66 42.43 13.51
C SER A 32 39.48 42.94 12.68
N ARG A 33 38.26 42.53 13.10
CA ARG A 33 37.15 43.48 13.21
C ARG A 33 36.09 43.00 14.21
N THR A 34 36.04 43.73 15.32
CA THR A 34 35.02 43.84 16.35
C THR A 34 33.73 44.45 15.80
N VAL A 35 32.56 43.84 16.02
CA VAL A 35 31.27 44.55 16.25
C VAL A 35 30.33 43.70 17.13
N ALA A 36 29.93 44.30 18.27
CA ALA A 36 28.74 44.16 19.14
C ALA A 36 27.98 42.82 19.24
N LYS A 37 27.96 42.15 20.40
CA LYS A 37 27.07 42.40 21.58
C LYS A 37 25.60 42.61 21.23
N THR A 38 24.80 41.55 21.41
CA THR A 38 23.48 41.66 22.07
C THR A 38 23.31 40.52 23.07
N SER A 39 23.28 40.93 24.33
CA SER A 39 22.97 40.13 25.51
C SER A 39 21.46 40.00 25.65
N LEU A 40 20.94 38.79 25.88
CA LEU A 40 19.68 38.60 26.59
C LEU A 40 19.85 37.49 27.63
N LYS A 41 20.04 37.93 28.87
CA LYS A 41 20.02 37.13 30.09
C LYS A 41 18.56 36.82 30.46
N ILE A 42 18.31 35.53 30.72
CA ILE A 42 17.71 34.96 31.95
C ILE A 42 16.40 35.61 32.45
N ARG A 43 15.32 34.80 32.47
CA ARG A 43 14.61 34.53 33.73
C ARG A 43 13.97 33.15 33.76
N SER A 44 14.63 32.29 34.52
CA SER A 44 14.09 31.13 35.20
C SER A 44 13.11 31.56 36.28
N GLU A 45 11.97 30.89 36.41
CA GLU A 45 11.30 30.74 37.70
C GLU A 45 10.61 29.38 37.77
N SER A 46 10.97 28.64 38.81
CA SER A 46 10.53 27.31 39.17
C SER A 46 9.99 27.38 40.60
N ALA A 47 8.79 26.81 40.83
CA ALA A 47 8.30 26.24 42.11
C ALA A 47 6.83 25.81 41.87
N SER A 48 6.48 24.53 41.77
CA SER A 48 6.36 23.51 42.83
C SER A 48 5.33 23.86 43.93
N VAL A 49 4.14 23.27 43.88
CA VAL A 49 3.36 22.89 45.08
C VAL A 49 2.61 21.59 44.82
N ARG A 50 2.97 20.55 45.59
CA ARG A 50 2.27 19.28 45.75
C ARG A 50 0.93 19.49 46.46
N LYS A 51 -0.09 18.69 46.12
CA LYS A 51 -1.00 18.11 47.13
C LYS A 51 -1.60 16.78 46.67
N LYS A 52 -1.21 15.72 47.40
CA LYS A 52 -1.89 14.42 47.46
C LYS A 52 -3.24 14.61 48.17
N ILE A 53 -4.23 13.79 47.83
CA ILE A 53 -5.03 12.97 48.77
C ILE A 53 -5.84 11.97 47.93
N ALA A 54 -5.79 10.71 48.34
CA ALA A 54 -6.53 9.57 47.79
C ALA A 54 -7.69 9.20 48.78
N PRO A 55 -8.39 8.06 48.64
CA PRO A 55 -9.78 8.04 48.19
C PRO A 55 -10.73 7.42 49.23
N ARG A 56 -12.06 7.46 49.00
CA ARG A 56 -13.00 6.48 49.55
C ARG A 56 -14.42 6.55 48.94
N THR A 57 -14.81 5.46 48.31
CA THR A 57 -16.18 4.92 48.12
C THR A 57 -16.75 4.38 49.44
N PRO A 58 -17.98 3.78 49.51
CA PRO A 58 -19.26 4.02 48.81
C PRO A 58 -20.45 4.02 49.81
N ALA A 59 -21.71 4.19 49.33
CA ALA A 59 -22.90 3.38 49.68
C ALA A 59 -24.26 4.14 49.66
N ARG A 60 -25.15 3.64 48.78
CA ARG A 60 -26.46 3.03 49.07
C ARG A 60 -27.58 3.84 49.76
N SER A 61 -28.78 3.59 49.22
CA SER A 61 -30.12 3.62 49.83
C SER A 61 -30.88 4.96 49.77
N ARG A 62 -32.21 5.05 49.76
CA ARG A 62 -33.37 4.23 49.34
C ARG A 62 -34.58 5.10 49.74
N ALA A 63 -35.61 5.18 48.88
CA ALA A 63 -37.02 5.45 49.18
C ALA A 63 -37.44 6.78 49.87
N GLY A 64 -38.62 7.28 49.48
CA GLY A 64 -39.37 8.21 50.33
C GLY A 64 -40.31 9.16 49.58
N SER A 65 -41.45 8.65 49.14
CA SER A 65 -42.62 9.43 48.71
C SER A 65 -43.21 10.27 49.85
N VAL A 66 -43.60 11.53 49.63
CA VAL A 66 -44.78 12.15 50.28
C VAL A 66 -45.40 13.22 49.36
N LYS A 67 -46.74 13.20 49.33
CA LYS A 67 -47.69 14.03 48.57
C LYS A 67 -47.91 15.42 49.21
N SER A 68 -48.23 16.41 48.36
CA SER A 68 -49.26 17.45 48.56
C SER A 68 -49.40 18.14 47.19
N LYS A 69 -50.51 18.15 46.44
CA LYS A 69 -51.94 18.38 46.66
C LYS A 69 -52.27 19.80 47.11
N VAL A 70 -52.45 20.72 46.15
CA VAL A 70 -53.44 21.80 46.19
C VAL A 70 -53.99 22.03 44.77
N ASP A 71 -55.31 21.86 44.65
CA ASP A 71 -56.18 22.27 43.54
C ASP A 71 -56.32 23.79 43.45
N VAL A 72 -56.38 24.38 42.25
CA VAL A 72 -57.43 25.37 41.86
C VAL A 72 -57.61 25.35 40.33
N ARG A 73 -58.88 25.43 39.95
CA ARG A 73 -59.55 25.31 38.63
C ARG A 73 -59.44 26.56 37.73
N PRO A 74 -59.97 26.52 36.48
CA PRO A 74 -59.40 27.17 35.29
C PRO A 74 -60.15 28.44 34.86
N ALA A 75 -59.55 29.18 33.93
CA ALA A 75 -60.25 30.13 33.08
C ALA A 75 -59.80 29.95 31.61
N THR A 76 -60.79 29.62 30.79
CA THR A 76 -60.81 29.59 29.33
C THR A 76 -60.89 31.00 28.73
N GLU A 77 -60.23 31.24 27.59
CA GLU A 77 -60.67 32.09 26.45
C GLU A 77 -59.46 32.24 25.50
N SER A 78 -59.40 31.51 24.38
CA SER A 78 -59.98 31.79 23.06
C SER A 78 -59.32 32.93 22.27
N ILE A 79 -58.62 32.51 21.23
CA ILE A 79 -58.05 33.24 20.10
C ILE A 79 -59.15 33.88 19.25
N ARG A 80 -58.87 35.05 18.62
CA ARG A 80 -59.26 35.33 17.21
C ARG A 80 -58.50 36.52 16.62
N LEU A 81 -57.81 36.26 15.50
CA LEU A 81 -57.33 37.22 14.51
C LEU A 81 -58.25 37.18 13.28
N ALA A 82 -58.22 38.29 12.52
CA ALA A 82 -59.26 38.78 11.62
C ALA A 82 -59.37 38.09 10.24
N ALA A 83 -60.53 38.34 9.61
CA ALA A 83 -60.97 37.86 8.31
C ALA A 83 -60.58 38.80 7.15
N GLY A 84 -60.41 38.21 5.96
CA GLY A 84 -60.31 38.89 4.66
C GLY A 84 -61.38 38.40 3.68
N THR A 85 -62.17 39.35 3.20
CA THR A 85 -63.12 39.41 2.06
C THR A 85 -62.63 38.74 0.77
N ALA A 86 -63.41 38.32 -0.24
CA ALA A 86 -64.83 38.25 -0.56
C ALA A 86 -64.96 37.46 -1.90
N LYS A 87 -66.11 36.83 -2.19
CA LYS A 87 -66.88 37.00 -3.45
C LYS A 87 -68.14 36.11 -3.50
N PRO A 88 -69.27 36.59 -4.08
CA PRO A 88 -70.55 35.89 -4.00
C PRO A 88 -71.11 35.38 -5.35
N ASN A 89 -72.19 34.60 -5.20
CA ASN A 89 -73.35 34.39 -6.09
C ASN A 89 -73.30 33.36 -7.23
N GLY A 90 -74.30 32.47 -7.23
CA GLY A 90 -74.82 31.82 -8.43
C GLY A 90 -75.37 30.41 -8.18
N ALA A 91 -76.65 30.18 -8.47
CA ALA A 91 -77.45 29.04 -8.05
C ALA A 91 -77.36 27.76 -8.92
N ALA A 92 -77.97 26.69 -8.38
CA ALA A 92 -78.68 25.59 -9.03
C ALA A 92 -77.97 24.22 -9.25
N GLN A 93 -78.42 23.26 -8.43
CA GLN A 93 -78.82 21.87 -8.73
C GLN A 93 -77.86 20.87 -9.43
N SER A 94 -77.41 19.88 -8.62
CA SER A 94 -77.37 18.41 -8.84
C SER A 94 -76.73 17.85 -10.14
N THR A 95 -75.76 16.92 -10.14
CA THR A 95 -75.64 15.64 -9.42
C THR A 95 -74.22 15.05 -9.58
N LYS A 96 -73.88 14.08 -8.71
CA LYS A 96 -72.75 13.11 -8.74
C LYS A 96 -71.38 13.67 -8.28
N ALA A 97 -71.01 13.62 -7.00
CA ALA A 97 -70.76 12.47 -6.09
C ALA A 97 -69.57 11.58 -6.48
N VAL A 98 -68.35 11.89 -5.99
CA VAL A 98 -67.33 10.91 -5.62
C VAL A 98 -66.47 11.45 -4.45
N ALA A 99 -66.54 10.72 -3.33
CA ALA A 99 -65.58 10.59 -2.22
C ALA A 99 -64.87 11.84 -1.66
N ALA A 100 -65.45 12.44 -0.61
CA ALA A 100 -64.75 13.34 0.28
C ALA A 100 -64.15 12.58 1.48
N GLU A 101 -62.87 12.84 1.72
CA GLU A 101 -62.06 12.39 2.84
C GLU A 101 -62.69 12.74 4.19
N LYS A 102 -62.79 11.76 5.09
CA LYS A 102 -63.14 12.02 6.49
C LYS A 102 -61.93 12.63 7.21
N ILE A 103 -61.91 13.95 7.27
CA ILE A 103 -61.07 14.71 8.21
C ILE A 103 -61.66 14.49 9.62
N VAL A 104 -60.85 13.92 10.51
CA VAL A 104 -61.24 13.71 11.92
C VAL A 104 -61.17 15.05 12.64
N HIS A 105 -62.32 15.70 12.82
CA HIS A 105 -62.46 16.79 13.78
C HIS A 105 -62.76 16.18 15.15
N THR A 106 -61.91 16.48 16.14
CA THR A 106 -62.05 16.19 17.59
C THR A 106 -61.37 14.91 18.07
N VAL A 107 -60.33 15.08 18.89
CA VAL A 107 -59.70 14.03 19.70
C VAL A 107 -60.16 14.23 21.14
N GLU A 108 -61.06 13.36 21.61
CA GLU A 108 -61.55 13.34 22.99
C GLU A 108 -60.68 12.38 23.81
N ILE A 109 -59.84 12.91 24.70
CA ILE A 109 -58.99 12.09 25.60
C ILE A 109 -59.78 11.81 26.88
N ARG A 110 -60.19 10.55 27.09
CA ARG A 110 -60.87 10.11 28.32
C ARG A 110 -59.86 9.61 29.37
N PRO A 111 -60.08 9.85 30.69
CA PRO A 111 -59.20 9.35 31.73
C PRO A 111 -59.31 7.82 31.87
N ALA A 112 -58.17 7.20 32.18
CA ALA A 112 -57.97 5.76 32.27
C ALA A 112 -58.91 5.10 33.30
N GLY A 113 -59.79 4.22 32.84
CA GLY A 113 -60.65 3.44 33.72
C GLY A 113 -61.77 2.64 33.06
N THR A 114 -61.69 2.35 31.76
CA THR A 114 -62.76 1.60 31.06
C THR A 114 -62.23 0.25 30.57
N VAL A 115 -62.82 -0.82 31.09
CA VAL A 115 -62.55 -2.22 30.74
C VAL A 115 -62.93 -2.43 29.27
N ILE A 116 -61.93 -2.63 28.41
CA ILE A 116 -62.13 -2.92 26.99
C ILE A 116 -62.46 -4.41 26.84
N SER A 117 -63.68 -4.71 26.40
CA SER A 117 -64.03 -6.07 25.95
C SER A 117 -63.15 -6.42 24.74
N ARG A 118 -62.38 -7.51 24.83
CA ARG A 118 -61.56 -8.00 23.74
C ARG A 118 -62.45 -8.47 22.58
N ARG A 119 -62.54 -7.67 21.51
CA ARG A 119 -62.92 -8.19 20.20
C ARG A 119 -61.80 -9.13 19.71
N PRO A 120 -62.13 -10.30 19.15
CA PRO A 120 -61.11 -11.20 18.60
C PRO A 120 -60.37 -10.49 17.47
N MET A 121 -59.04 -10.43 17.56
CA MET A 121 -58.19 -9.89 16.50
C MET A 121 -58.30 -10.81 15.29
N VAL A 122 -59.07 -10.38 14.28
CA VAL A 122 -58.97 -10.94 12.94
C VAL A 122 -57.56 -10.64 12.44
N LYS A 123 -56.74 -11.68 12.27
CA LYS A 123 -55.40 -11.56 11.67
C LYS A 123 -55.55 -10.98 10.26
N ARG A 124 -55.39 -9.67 10.12
CA ARG A 124 -55.18 -9.05 8.81
C ARG A 124 -53.77 -9.41 8.36
N ALA A 125 -53.66 -10.05 7.21
CA ALA A 125 -52.37 -10.30 6.59
C ALA A 125 -51.64 -8.95 6.42
N ALA A 126 -50.34 -8.93 6.72
CA ALA A 126 -49.52 -7.75 6.51
C ALA A 126 -49.57 -7.40 5.02
N VAL A 127 -50.21 -6.28 4.67
CA VAL A 127 -50.18 -5.76 3.30
C VAL A 127 -48.80 -5.15 3.11
N GLN A 128 -47.88 -5.97 2.58
CA GLN A 128 -46.55 -5.54 2.22
C GLN A 128 -46.67 -4.72 0.93
N HIS A 129 -46.83 -3.41 1.07
CA HIS A 129 -46.71 -2.46 -0.04
C HIS A 129 -45.23 -2.38 -0.46
N LEU A 130 -44.75 -3.40 -1.16
CA LEU A 130 -43.53 -3.25 -1.95
C LEU A 130 -43.90 -2.37 -3.14
N PRO A 131 -43.32 -1.17 -3.31
CA PRO A 131 -43.51 -0.43 -4.55
C PRO A 131 -43.12 -1.35 -5.70
N HIS A 132 -44.08 -1.69 -6.57
CA HIS A 132 -43.80 -2.34 -7.84
C HIS A 132 -42.98 -1.36 -8.68
N HIS A 133 -41.67 -1.37 -8.48
CA HIS A 133 -40.75 -0.85 -9.47
C HIS A 133 -40.79 -1.86 -10.62
N PRO A 134 -41.32 -1.51 -11.80
CA PRO A 134 -41.22 -2.40 -12.93
C PRO A 134 -39.74 -2.70 -13.15
N ILE A 135 -39.41 -3.98 -13.29
CA ILE A 135 -38.07 -4.40 -13.69
C ILE A 135 -37.93 -3.94 -15.15
N VAL A 136 -37.53 -2.69 -15.34
CA VAL A 136 -37.16 -2.18 -16.65
C VAL A 136 -35.89 -2.93 -17.02
N SER A 137 -36.00 -3.79 -18.04
CA SER A 137 -34.85 -4.34 -18.74
C SER A 137 -34.07 -3.17 -19.33
N LEU A 138 -33.17 -2.59 -18.54
CA LEU A 138 -32.26 -1.55 -18.98
C LEU A 138 -31.17 -2.24 -19.79
N ARG A 139 -31.47 -2.56 -21.06
CA ARG A 139 -30.39 -2.73 -22.02
C ARG A 139 -29.57 -1.44 -21.99
N PRO A 140 -28.28 -1.49 -21.67
CA PRO A 140 -27.47 -0.29 -21.60
C PRO A 140 -27.54 0.42 -22.96
N PRO A 141 -27.60 1.76 -22.98
CA PRO A 141 -27.58 2.54 -24.20
C PRO A 141 -26.45 2.09 -25.14
N ALA A 142 -26.73 2.01 -26.45
CA ALA A 142 -25.78 1.49 -27.43
C ALA A 142 -24.41 2.20 -27.39
N TRP A 143 -24.38 3.49 -27.03
CA TRP A 143 -23.13 4.24 -26.87
C TRP A 143 -22.23 3.71 -25.76
N MET A 144 -22.76 3.12 -24.68
CA MET A 144 -21.97 2.53 -23.59
C MET A 144 -21.26 1.25 -24.01
N LEU A 145 -21.85 0.55 -24.99
CA LEU A 145 -21.31 -0.68 -25.59
C LEU A 145 -20.39 -0.39 -26.78
N ALA A 146 -20.34 0.86 -27.26
CA ALA A 146 -19.44 1.26 -28.33
C ALA A 146 -17.99 1.05 -27.90
N GLU A 147 -17.12 0.77 -28.86
CA GLU A 147 -15.71 0.53 -28.57
C GLU A 147 -15.01 1.80 -28.07
N CYS A 148 -14.31 1.70 -26.93
CA CYS A 148 -13.55 2.82 -26.40
C CYS A 148 -12.18 2.96 -27.08
N HIS A 149 -11.74 4.19 -27.29
CA HIS A 149 -10.38 4.49 -27.71
C HIS A 149 -9.50 4.76 -26.49
N VAL A 150 -8.37 4.05 -26.37
CA VAL A 150 -7.41 4.25 -25.28
C VAL A 150 -6.24 5.09 -25.78
N SER A 151 -5.93 6.18 -25.08
CA SER A 151 -4.82 7.08 -25.40
C SER A 151 -4.15 7.62 -24.13
N PRO A 152 -2.94 8.17 -24.24
CA PRO A 152 -2.38 9.01 -23.19
C PRO A 152 -3.33 10.15 -22.78
N ALA A 153 -3.32 10.47 -21.49
CA ALA A 153 -4.02 11.62 -20.95
C ALA A 153 -3.35 12.93 -21.38
N ARG A 154 -4.16 13.97 -21.53
CA ARG A 154 -3.75 15.34 -21.83
C ARG A 154 -3.82 16.18 -20.57
N ALA A 155 -3.13 17.32 -20.54
CA ALA A 155 -3.15 18.24 -19.40
C ALA A 155 -4.58 18.69 -19.00
N GLY A 156 -5.47 18.88 -19.99
CA GLY A 156 -6.86 19.25 -19.76
C GLY A 156 -7.75 18.15 -19.15
N ASP A 157 -7.27 16.90 -19.11
CA ASP A 157 -8.06 15.75 -18.65
C ASP A 157 -8.08 15.61 -17.12
N GLN A 158 -7.26 16.38 -16.40
CA GLN A 158 -7.02 16.21 -14.98
C GLN A 158 -8.31 16.25 -14.13
N SER A 159 -9.22 17.19 -14.38
CA SER A 159 -10.45 17.32 -13.61
C SER A 159 -11.39 16.13 -13.79
N GLU A 160 -11.56 15.66 -15.03
CA GLU A 160 -12.41 14.52 -15.36
C GLU A 160 -11.81 13.20 -14.84
N ILE A 161 -10.48 13.05 -14.89
CA ILE A 161 -9.78 11.91 -14.27
C ILE A 161 -9.98 11.91 -12.75
N LEU A 162 -9.77 13.04 -12.07
CA LEU A 162 -9.98 13.12 -10.61
C LEU A 162 -11.43 12.79 -10.23
N GLN A 163 -12.40 13.26 -11.01
CA GLN A 163 -13.81 12.92 -10.80
C GLN A 163 -14.08 11.41 -10.98
N LEU A 164 -13.49 10.78 -11.99
CA LEU A 164 -13.58 9.33 -12.20
C LEU A 164 -12.94 8.56 -11.02
N LEU A 165 -11.79 9.01 -10.54
CA LEU A 165 -11.03 8.34 -9.48
C LEU A 165 -11.65 8.55 -8.09
N ALA A 166 -12.53 9.53 -7.90
CA ALA A 166 -13.26 9.74 -6.65
C ALA A 166 -14.10 8.54 -6.22
N GLY A 167 -14.47 7.65 -7.17
CA GLY A 167 -15.19 6.40 -6.89
C GLY A 167 -14.31 5.24 -6.42
N LEU A 168 -12.98 5.41 -6.34
CA LEU A 168 -12.09 4.37 -5.82
C LEU A 168 -12.17 4.27 -4.30
N PRO A 169 -11.86 3.10 -3.70
CA PRO A 169 -11.85 2.94 -2.24
C PRO A 169 -10.87 3.87 -1.51
N THR A 170 -9.80 4.27 -2.20
CA THR A 170 -8.80 5.22 -1.70
C THR A 170 -8.50 6.21 -2.82
N PRO A 171 -9.35 7.24 -3.00
CA PRO A 171 -9.20 8.17 -4.11
C PRO A 171 -7.96 9.06 -3.89
N PRO A 172 -7.18 9.38 -4.94
CA PRO A 172 -6.12 10.36 -4.82
C PRO A 172 -6.67 11.74 -4.48
N SER A 173 -5.96 12.46 -3.60
CA SER A 173 -6.15 13.89 -3.46
C SER A 173 -5.66 14.64 -4.70
N LYS A 174 -6.08 15.90 -4.86
CA LYS A 174 -5.54 16.77 -5.91
C LYS A 174 -4.03 16.98 -5.74
N ALA A 175 -3.56 17.06 -4.49
CA ALA A 175 -2.14 17.21 -4.17
C ALA A 175 -1.35 15.97 -4.62
N GLU A 176 -1.82 14.76 -4.30
CA GLU A 176 -1.23 13.50 -4.76
C GLU A 176 -1.11 13.44 -6.29
N PHE A 177 -2.17 13.86 -6.99
CA PHE A 177 -2.20 13.85 -8.44
C PHE A 177 -1.18 14.81 -9.07
N HIS A 178 -0.90 15.94 -8.40
CA HIS A 178 0.16 16.87 -8.80
C HIS A 178 1.55 16.35 -8.43
N ALA A 179 1.71 15.77 -7.23
CA ALA A 179 2.98 15.19 -6.79
C ALA A 179 3.46 14.06 -7.73
N ALA A 180 2.54 13.34 -8.37
CA ALA A 180 2.89 12.34 -9.39
C ALA A 180 3.64 12.91 -10.62
N VAL A 181 3.53 14.22 -10.88
CA VAL A 181 4.29 14.92 -11.94
C VAL A 181 5.75 15.13 -11.54
N ASP A 182 6.00 15.28 -10.24
CA ASP A 182 7.35 15.46 -9.68
C ASP A 182 8.09 14.13 -9.46
N HIS A 183 7.46 13.00 -9.81
CA HIS A 183 8.09 11.68 -9.71
C HIS A 183 9.35 11.64 -10.59
N PRO A 184 10.50 11.10 -10.12
CA PRO A 184 11.75 11.11 -10.89
C PRO A 184 11.64 10.47 -12.27
N ASP A 185 10.85 9.40 -12.38
CA ASP A 185 10.58 8.67 -13.62
C ASP A 185 9.24 9.08 -14.27
N HIS A 186 8.75 10.30 -14.02
CA HIS A 186 7.48 10.77 -14.57
C HIS A 186 7.52 10.80 -16.11
N ASP A 187 6.50 10.20 -16.72
CA ASP A 187 6.20 10.37 -18.14
C ASP A 187 4.69 10.53 -18.30
N SER A 188 4.26 11.63 -18.90
CA SER A 188 2.85 11.92 -19.21
C SER A 188 2.16 10.80 -20.00
N ALA A 189 2.90 10.06 -20.83
CA ALA A 189 2.37 8.95 -21.62
C ALA A 189 2.03 7.70 -20.78
N ASN A 190 2.41 7.68 -19.50
CA ASN A 190 2.08 6.60 -18.58
C ASN A 190 0.68 6.74 -17.97
N ARG A 191 0.02 7.87 -18.13
CA ARG A 191 -1.38 8.04 -17.72
C ARG A 191 -2.28 7.76 -18.89
N LEU A 192 -3.08 6.70 -18.80
CA LEU A 192 -3.97 6.28 -19.88
C LEU A 192 -5.42 6.60 -19.54
N VAL A 193 -6.17 7.01 -20.56
CA VAL A 193 -7.61 7.25 -20.49
C VAL A 193 -8.31 6.48 -21.59
N ALA A 194 -9.44 5.85 -21.26
CA ALA A 194 -10.35 5.25 -22.21
C ALA A 194 -11.49 6.22 -22.52
N ARG A 195 -11.77 6.46 -23.80
CA ARG A 195 -12.74 7.45 -24.26
C ARG A 195 -13.86 6.83 -25.09
N LEU A 196 -15.08 7.29 -24.83
CA LEU A 196 -16.23 7.10 -25.72
C LEU A 196 -16.63 8.47 -26.27
N GLY A 197 -16.27 8.73 -27.53
CA GLY A 197 -16.32 10.08 -28.10
C GLY A 197 -15.39 11.02 -27.33
N ALA A 198 -15.94 12.11 -26.77
CA ALA A 198 -15.18 13.09 -25.99
C ALA A 198 -15.04 12.73 -24.49
N ARG A 199 -15.85 11.81 -23.96
CA ARG A 199 -15.96 11.52 -22.52
C ARG A 199 -14.96 10.46 -22.07
N ILE A 200 -14.29 10.69 -20.95
CA ILE A 200 -13.46 9.68 -20.27
C ILE A 200 -14.38 8.70 -19.54
N VAL A 201 -14.20 7.42 -19.84
CA VAL A 201 -14.97 6.33 -19.23
C VAL A 201 -14.10 5.37 -18.43
N GLY A 202 -12.78 5.46 -18.57
CA GLY A 202 -11.83 4.67 -17.80
C GLY A 202 -10.47 5.32 -17.69
N HIS A 203 -9.69 4.89 -16.70
CA HIS A 203 -8.35 5.38 -16.38
C HIS A 203 -7.46 4.24 -15.88
N ALA A 204 -6.16 4.32 -16.20
CA ALA A 204 -5.11 3.53 -15.59
C ALA A 204 -3.81 4.33 -15.58
N GLU A 205 -2.99 4.15 -14.54
CA GLU A 205 -1.68 4.78 -14.42
C GLU A 205 -0.60 3.69 -14.41
N ILE A 206 0.40 3.84 -15.28
CA ILE A 206 1.61 3.00 -15.28
C ILE A 206 2.68 3.71 -14.45
N ILE A 207 3.26 3.02 -13.49
CA ILE A 207 4.34 3.58 -12.66
C ILE A 207 5.59 2.72 -12.88
N PRO A 208 6.59 3.20 -13.65
CA PRO A 208 7.87 2.51 -13.78
C PRO A 208 8.51 2.35 -12.40
N ARG A 209 9.03 1.16 -12.11
CA ARG A 209 9.68 0.84 -10.83
C ARG A 209 10.86 -0.08 -11.10
N THR A 210 11.95 0.10 -10.36
CA THR A 210 12.96 -0.95 -10.22
C THR A 210 12.53 -1.82 -9.04
N MET A 211 12.24 -3.10 -9.28
CA MET A 211 11.76 -4.03 -8.25
C MET A 211 12.80 -5.10 -7.95
N LEU A 212 12.84 -5.51 -6.69
CA LEU A 212 13.74 -6.55 -6.21
C LEU A 212 13.06 -7.92 -6.25
N VAL A 213 13.78 -8.88 -6.80
CA VAL A 213 13.53 -10.31 -6.62
C VAL A 213 14.77 -10.90 -5.98
N GLY A 214 14.73 -11.08 -4.66
CA GLY A 214 15.95 -11.33 -3.90
C GLY A 214 16.86 -10.10 -3.93
N LYS A 215 18.14 -10.29 -4.28
CA LYS A 215 19.12 -9.20 -4.43
C LYS A 215 19.16 -8.59 -5.85
N THR A 216 18.37 -9.13 -6.79
CA THR A 216 18.39 -8.69 -8.19
C THR A 216 17.39 -7.57 -8.41
N ALA A 217 17.89 -6.40 -8.84
CA ALA A 217 17.09 -5.28 -9.30
C ALA A 217 16.63 -5.49 -10.75
N LEU A 218 15.32 -5.40 -10.98
CA LEU A 218 14.67 -5.69 -12.25
C LEU A 218 13.83 -4.51 -12.70
N GLN A 219 13.85 -4.23 -14.00
CA GLN A 219 12.97 -3.23 -14.60
C GLN A 219 11.54 -3.77 -14.58
N ALA A 220 10.68 -3.10 -13.83
CA ALA A 220 9.28 -3.47 -13.64
C ALA A 220 8.39 -2.23 -13.81
N ALA A 221 7.09 -2.47 -13.79
CA ALA A 221 6.13 -1.38 -13.75
C ALA A 221 4.86 -1.82 -13.03
N ILE A 222 4.19 -0.87 -12.37
CA ILE A 222 2.93 -1.11 -11.67
C ILE A 222 1.78 -0.56 -12.51
N ILE A 223 0.69 -1.31 -12.64
CA ILE A 223 -0.61 -0.76 -13.05
C ILE A 223 -1.36 -0.39 -11.77
N ASP A 224 -1.64 0.89 -11.60
CA ASP A 224 -2.42 1.40 -10.48
C ASP A 224 -3.57 2.30 -10.94
N ARG A 225 -4.46 2.64 -10.01
CA ARG A 225 -5.61 3.55 -10.19
C ARG A 225 -6.49 3.16 -11.38
N VAL A 226 -6.67 1.85 -11.57
CA VAL A 226 -7.56 1.31 -12.61
C VAL A 226 -9.01 1.60 -12.22
N ALA A 227 -9.67 2.43 -13.02
CA ALA A 227 -11.06 2.81 -12.82
C ALA A 227 -11.83 2.75 -14.13
N VAL A 228 -13.10 2.32 -14.04
CA VAL A 228 -14.07 2.40 -15.13
C VAL A 228 -15.37 2.92 -14.53
N LEU A 229 -16.02 3.85 -15.23
CA LEU A 229 -17.33 4.39 -14.84
C LEU A 229 -18.31 3.24 -14.54
N PRO A 230 -19.05 3.29 -13.41
CA PRO A 230 -19.98 2.23 -13.03
C PRO A 230 -20.94 1.83 -14.14
N GLU A 231 -21.50 2.81 -14.87
CA GLU A 231 -22.42 2.59 -15.98
C GLU A 231 -21.79 1.93 -17.22
N CYS A 232 -20.46 1.98 -17.35
CA CYS A 232 -19.71 1.42 -18.48
C CYS A 232 -19.04 0.07 -18.14
N ARG A 233 -19.29 -0.50 -16.94
CA ARG A 233 -18.75 -1.79 -16.54
C ARG A 233 -19.39 -2.93 -17.34
N GLY A 234 -18.66 -4.04 -17.53
CA GLY A 234 -19.13 -5.20 -18.29
C GLY A 234 -19.05 -5.06 -19.82
N ALA A 235 -18.69 -3.89 -20.35
CA ALA A 235 -18.55 -3.65 -21.79
C ALA A 235 -17.11 -3.89 -22.34
N GLY A 236 -16.22 -4.48 -21.54
CA GLY A 236 -14.83 -4.77 -21.93
C GLY A 236 -13.85 -3.58 -21.86
N HIS A 237 -14.29 -2.38 -21.50
CA HIS A 237 -13.42 -1.19 -21.40
C HIS A 237 -12.25 -1.35 -20.41
N GLY A 238 -12.51 -2.03 -19.29
CA GLY A 238 -11.46 -2.35 -18.30
C GLY A 238 -10.39 -3.29 -18.86
N GLN A 239 -10.77 -4.25 -19.71
CA GLN A 239 -9.80 -5.15 -20.35
C GLN A 239 -8.95 -4.39 -21.36
N ARG A 240 -9.57 -3.54 -22.21
CA ARG A 240 -8.86 -2.73 -23.20
C ARG A 240 -7.84 -1.79 -22.56
N ILE A 241 -8.19 -1.12 -21.46
CA ILE A 241 -7.25 -0.20 -20.80
C ILE A 241 -6.09 -0.93 -20.14
N VAL A 242 -6.31 -2.12 -19.56
CA VAL A 242 -5.23 -2.96 -19.01
C VAL A 242 -4.32 -3.46 -20.12
N GLN A 243 -4.86 -3.91 -21.25
CA GLN A 243 -4.07 -4.32 -22.42
C GLN A 243 -3.21 -3.16 -22.96
N ALA A 244 -3.79 -1.97 -23.11
CA ALA A 244 -3.03 -0.79 -23.52
C ALA A 244 -1.93 -0.40 -22.51
N ALA A 245 -2.19 -0.62 -21.21
CA ALA A 245 -1.19 -0.45 -20.17
C ALA A 245 -0.06 -1.48 -20.28
N GLU A 246 -0.37 -2.75 -20.58
CA GLU A 246 0.64 -3.77 -20.86
C GLU A 246 1.52 -3.40 -22.07
N ASP A 247 0.92 -2.92 -23.17
CA ASP A 247 1.67 -2.48 -24.35
C ASP A 247 2.58 -1.29 -24.01
N ARG A 248 2.13 -0.40 -23.13
CA ARG A 248 2.96 0.69 -22.62
C ARG A 248 4.10 0.15 -21.76
N MET A 249 3.83 -0.78 -20.84
CA MET A 249 4.85 -1.43 -19.99
C MET A 249 5.94 -2.12 -20.83
N ARG A 250 5.54 -2.83 -21.90
CA ARG A 250 6.49 -3.44 -22.85
C ARG A 250 7.36 -2.39 -23.53
N ARG A 251 6.78 -1.26 -23.95
CA ARG A 251 7.50 -0.17 -24.62
C ARG A 251 8.53 0.52 -23.72
N ILE A 252 8.23 0.68 -22.43
CA ILE A 252 9.19 1.22 -21.45
C ILE A 252 10.22 0.18 -20.99
N GLY A 253 10.16 -1.06 -21.51
CA GLY A 253 11.15 -2.10 -21.23
C GLY A 253 10.91 -2.88 -19.94
N ALA A 254 9.72 -2.80 -19.33
CA ALA A 254 9.41 -3.58 -18.13
C ALA A 254 9.47 -5.09 -18.44
N MET A 255 10.22 -5.83 -17.63
CA MET A 255 10.28 -7.29 -17.67
C MET A 255 9.08 -7.92 -16.97
N ILE A 256 8.58 -7.24 -15.94
CA ILE A 256 7.47 -7.68 -15.08
C ILE A 256 6.50 -6.51 -14.86
N GLY A 257 5.21 -6.79 -14.98
CA GLY A 257 4.14 -5.92 -14.51
C GLY A 257 3.63 -6.38 -13.15
N PHE A 258 3.31 -5.47 -12.24
CA PHE A 258 2.63 -5.73 -10.97
C PHE A 258 1.34 -4.91 -10.86
N SER A 259 0.39 -5.39 -10.07
CA SER A 259 -0.78 -4.60 -9.65
C SER A 259 -1.31 -5.11 -8.33
N ARG A 260 -1.90 -4.21 -7.53
CA ARG A 260 -2.75 -4.57 -6.39
C ARG A 260 -4.20 -4.35 -6.77
N THR A 261 -5.02 -5.39 -6.67
CA THR A 261 -6.38 -5.35 -7.22
C THR A 261 -7.36 -6.17 -6.41
N ARG A 262 -8.62 -5.71 -6.34
CA ARG A 262 -9.77 -6.48 -5.82
C ARG A 262 -10.45 -7.31 -6.90
N ILE A 263 -10.08 -7.12 -8.16
CA ILE A 263 -10.64 -7.82 -9.33
C ILE A 263 -9.62 -8.77 -9.94
N ALA A 264 -8.99 -9.59 -9.10
CA ALA A 264 -7.92 -10.49 -9.49
C ALA A 264 -8.34 -11.48 -10.60
N SER A 265 -9.60 -11.90 -10.62
CA SER A 265 -10.16 -12.75 -11.69
C SER A 265 -10.08 -12.06 -13.06
N SER A 266 -10.45 -10.78 -13.16
CA SER A 266 -10.36 -10.04 -14.42
C SER A 266 -8.93 -9.86 -14.92
N PHE A 267 -7.96 -9.73 -14.01
CA PHE A 267 -6.54 -9.72 -14.36
C PHE A 267 -6.06 -11.11 -14.80
N HIS A 268 -6.52 -12.16 -14.13
CA HIS A 268 -6.21 -13.54 -14.47
C HIS A 268 -6.69 -13.92 -15.88
N ASP A 269 -7.88 -13.46 -16.28
CA ASP A 269 -8.40 -13.64 -17.64
C ASP A 269 -7.53 -12.97 -18.71
N LEU A 270 -6.74 -11.95 -18.32
CA LEU A 270 -5.76 -11.27 -19.17
C LEU A 270 -4.36 -11.90 -19.10
N GLY A 271 -4.22 -13.07 -18.45
CA GLY A 271 -2.95 -13.78 -18.31
C GLY A 271 -2.05 -13.26 -17.19
N TRP A 272 -2.60 -12.51 -16.22
CA TRP A 272 -1.87 -12.16 -15.00
C TRP A 272 -1.94 -13.29 -13.98
N SER A 273 -0.87 -13.44 -13.23
CA SER A 273 -0.73 -14.47 -12.21
C SER A 273 -1.03 -13.90 -10.85
N VAL A 274 -1.89 -14.57 -10.10
CA VAL A 274 -2.13 -14.24 -8.69
C VAL A 274 -0.95 -14.74 -7.87
N LEU A 275 -0.23 -13.80 -7.23
CA LEU A 275 0.94 -14.09 -6.40
C LEU A 275 0.57 -14.30 -4.93
N GLY A 276 -0.38 -13.53 -4.43
CA GLY A 276 -0.78 -13.55 -3.03
C GLY A 276 -1.69 -12.38 -2.68
N ARG A 277 -1.77 -12.07 -1.39
CA ARG A 277 -2.58 -10.97 -0.85
C ARG A 277 -1.74 -10.14 0.12
N ASP A 278 -2.10 -8.87 0.27
CA ASP A 278 -1.54 -8.08 1.36
C ASP A 278 -2.00 -8.66 2.71
N CYS A 279 -1.13 -8.57 3.71
CA CYS A 279 -1.44 -8.99 5.06
C CYS A 279 -1.70 -7.77 5.94
N VAL A 280 -2.80 -7.82 6.71
CA VAL A 280 -3.10 -6.79 7.68
C VAL A 280 -3.52 -7.40 9.00
N THR A 281 -3.00 -6.86 10.08
CA THR A 281 -3.40 -7.29 11.43
C THR A 281 -3.84 -6.08 12.23
N PRO A 282 -5.15 -5.96 12.54
CA PRO A 282 -5.61 -5.00 13.52
C PRO A 282 -5.26 -5.49 14.93
N GLY A 283 -5.03 -4.56 15.85
CA GLY A 283 -4.87 -4.88 17.26
C GLY A 283 -4.94 -3.65 18.16
N ARG A 284 -5.30 -3.86 19.43
CA ARG A 284 -5.39 -2.78 20.42
C ARG A 284 -4.00 -2.45 20.97
N PRO A 285 -3.57 -1.18 20.94
CA PRO A 285 -2.23 -0.79 21.39
C PRO A 285 -1.88 -1.24 22.80
N THR A 286 -2.83 -1.19 23.74
CA THR A 286 -2.63 -1.63 25.13
C THR A 286 -2.31 -3.12 25.23
N ASP A 287 -3.05 -3.94 24.46
CA ASP A 287 -2.95 -5.40 24.51
C ASP A 287 -1.68 -5.87 23.79
N ILE A 288 -1.29 -5.17 22.73
CA ILE A 288 -0.01 -5.39 22.03
C ILE A 288 1.14 -5.03 22.96
N LEU A 289 1.11 -3.82 23.56
CA LEU A 289 2.16 -3.35 24.45
C LEU A 289 2.34 -4.27 25.66
N ALA A 290 1.25 -4.71 26.30
CA ALA A 290 1.31 -5.66 27.41
C ALA A 290 2.06 -6.94 27.02
N ARG A 291 1.73 -7.54 25.87
CA ARG A 291 2.39 -8.76 25.37
C ARG A 291 3.84 -8.54 24.97
N LEU A 292 4.18 -7.37 24.42
CA LEU A 292 5.55 -7.02 24.10
C LEU A 292 6.40 -6.85 25.37
N LEU A 293 5.82 -6.31 26.45
CA LEU A 293 6.49 -6.15 27.75
C LEU A 293 6.63 -7.47 28.52
N GLU A 294 5.72 -8.43 28.33
CA GLU A 294 5.80 -9.78 28.90
C GLU A 294 6.81 -10.68 28.18
N ALA A 295 7.13 -10.37 26.91
CA ALA A 295 8.13 -11.12 26.15
C ALA A 295 9.55 -10.90 26.72
N PRO A 296 10.49 -11.84 26.50
CA PRO A 296 11.88 -11.66 26.88
C PRO A 296 12.43 -10.34 26.33
N GLN A 297 13.03 -9.53 27.21
CA GLN A 297 13.66 -8.28 26.79
C GLN A 297 14.83 -8.57 25.85
N ARG A 298 15.02 -7.68 24.89
CA ARG A 298 16.14 -7.77 23.95
C ARG A 298 17.47 -7.65 24.69
N GLU A 299 18.39 -8.55 24.37
CA GLU A 299 19.79 -8.43 24.75
C GLU A 299 20.53 -7.49 23.79
N GLY A 300 21.38 -6.60 24.30
CA GLY A 300 22.26 -5.73 23.49
C GLY A 300 22.19 -4.26 23.87
N ASP A 301 22.72 -3.41 22.98
CA ASP A 301 22.89 -1.97 23.25
C ASP A 301 21.56 -1.28 23.55
N THR A 302 21.55 -0.34 24.49
CA THR A 302 20.38 0.49 24.77
C THR A 302 20.05 1.36 23.56
N VAL A 303 18.80 1.33 23.15
CA VAL A 303 18.29 2.10 22.00
C VAL A 303 17.38 3.21 22.50
N THR A 304 17.53 4.40 21.92
CA THR A 304 16.61 5.52 22.11
C THR A 304 15.78 5.73 20.84
N MET A 305 14.57 6.26 20.97
CA MET A 305 13.67 6.46 19.82
C MET A 305 13.16 7.90 19.77
N ARG A 306 13.06 8.46 18.56
CA ARG A 306 12.52 9.79 18.32
C ARG A 306 11.97 9.95 16.92
N GLN A 307 11.36 11.10 16.66
CA GLN A 307 10.98 11.51 15.31
C GLN A 307 12.22 11.70 14.43
N TRP A 308 12.06 11.29 13.17
CA TRP A 308 13.05 11.39 12.12
C TRP A 308 13.32 12.84 11.69
N ARG A 309 14.54 13.12 11.23
CA ARG A 309 14.95 14.41 10.65
C ARG A 309 15.28 14.23 9.18
N HIS A 310 14.94 15.21 8.33
CA HIS A 310 15.09 15.07 6.87
C HIS A 310 16.50 14.68 6.40
N VAL A 311 17.54 15.15 7.10
CA VAL A 311 18.96 14.84 6.82
C VAL A 311 19.33 13.37 7.03
N GLU A 312 18.48 12.59 7.69
CA GLU A 312 18.71 11.20 8.09
C GLU A 312 18.15 10.19 7.08
N LEU A 313 17.59 10.65 5.95
CA LEU A 313 17.07 9.77 4.89
C LEU A 313 18.05 8.65 4.48
N PRO A 314 19.36 8.91 4.32
CA PRO A 314 20.31 7.87 3.92
C PRO A 314 20.36 6.68 4.89
N ALA A 315 20.12 6.90 6.19
CA ALA A 315 20.12 5.84 7.18
C ALA A 315 18.88 4.93 7.06
N ILE A 316 17.71 5.51 6.79
CA ILE A 316 16.49 4.74 6.50
C ILE A 316 16.70 3.88 5.25
N LEU A 317 17.26 4.46 4.18
CA LEU A 317 17.50 3.72 2.93
C LEU A 317 18.50 2.59 3.08
N ARG A 318 19.53 2.77 3.92
CA ARG A 318 20.46 1.69 4.26
C ARG A 318 19.73 0.52 4.93
N ILE A 319 18.95 0.79 5.97
CA ILE A 319 18.19 -0.24 6.71
C ILE A 319 17.16 -0.91 5.81
N TYR A 320 16.46 -0.13 5.00
CA TYR A 320 15.52 -0.64 4.01
C TYR A 320 16.21 -1.61 3.05
N ARG A 321 17.33 -1.23 2.41
CA ARG A 321 18.05 -2.11 1.46
C ARG A 321 18.58 -3.39 2.10
N GLN A 322 19.05 -3.32 3.35
CA GLN A 322 19.48 -4.50 4.11
C GLN A 322 18.36 -5.54 4.28
N ASN A 323 17.11 -5.10 4.36
CA ASN A 323 15.95 -5.97 4.58
C ASN A 323 15.14 -6.28 3.31
N ALA A 324 15.03 -5.34 2.37
CA ALA A 324 14.14 -5.40 1.21
C ALA A 324 14.43 -6.62 0.31
N SER A 325 15.69 -7.03 0.21
CA SER A 325 16.11 -8.19 -0.59
C SER A 325 15.63 -9.55 -0.06
N ARG A 326 15.06 -9.59 1.15
CA ARG A 326 14.44 -10.80 1.73
C ARG A 326 13.05 -11.07 1.15
N PHE A 327 12.49 -10.12 0.42
CA PHE A 327 11.15 -10.18 -0.13
C PHE A 327 11.19 -10.19 -1.65
N VAL A 328 10.08 -10.65 -2.23
CA VAL A 328 9.73 -10.37 -3.64
C VAL A 328 8.70 -9.25 -3.65
N GLY A 329 8.89 -8.28 -4.53
CA GLY A 329 7.94 -7.18 -4.69
C GLY A 329 8.39 -5.86 -4.06
N SER A 330 9.48 -5.86 -3.31
CA SER A 330 10.08 -4.64 -2.77
C SER A 330 10.69 -3.80 -3.88
N ILE A 331 10.78 -2.49 -3.66
CA ILE A 331 11.26 -1.54 -4.66
C ILE A 331 12.71 -1.20 -4.35
N ASP A 332 13.57 -1.14 -5.36
CA ASP A 332 14.92 -0.61 -5.21
C ASP A 332 14.85 0.93 -5.16
N ARG A 333 14.59 1.45 -3.96
CA ARG A 333 14.41 2.89 -3.74
C ARG A 333 15.74 3.63 -3.98
N SER A 334 15.77 4.44 -5.04
CA SER A 334 16.83 5.43 -5.26
C SER A 334 16.69 6.59 -4.26
N GLU A 335 17.76 7.35 -4.06
CA GLU A 335 17.69 8.52 -3.18
C GLU A 335 16.71 9.59 -3.72
N ALA A 336 16.71 9.82 -5.04
CA ALA A 336 15.78 10.75 -5.68
C ALA A 336 14.31 10.31 -5.49
N TYR A 337 14.03 9.02 -5.70
CA TYR A 337 12.70 8.46 -5.45
C TYR A 337 12.28 8.59 -3.99
N SER A 338 13.20 8.34 -3.06
CA SER A 338 12.90 8.40 -1.63
C SER A 338 12.66 9.83 -1.15
N ARG A 339 13.38 10.82 -1.70
CA ARG A 339 13.11 12.24 -1.44
C ARG A 339 11.73 12.63 -1.95
N TRP A 340 11.37 12.20 -3.16
CA TRP A 340 10.02 12.38 -3.70
C TRP A 340 8.96 11.74 -2.79
N LEU A 341 9.16 10.49 -2.38
CA LEU A 341 8.23 9.74 -1.52
C LEU A 341 7.98 10.44 -0.18
N VAL A 342 9.05 11.00 0.43
CA VAL A 342 8.92 11.83 1.64
C VAL A 342 8.20 13.15 1.34
N SER A 343 8.56 13.86 0.26
CA SER A 343 7.94 15.15 -0.07
C SER A 343 6.45 15.04 -0.43
N ARG A 344 6.02 13.86 -0.90
CA ARG A 344 4.62 13.58 -1.23
C ARG A 344 3.71 13.66 0.00
N GLY A 345 4.22 13.39 1.20
CA GLY A 345 3.46 13.54 2.45
C GLY A 345 2.44 12.44 2.72
N ALA A 346 2.59 11.25 2.12
CA ALA A 346 1.69 10.10 2.34
C ALA A 346 1.96 9.35 3.67
N PHE A 347 2.35 10.08 4.71
CA PHE A 347 2.64 9.58 6.06
C PHE A 347 2.45 10.71 7.08
N ASP A 348 2.16 10.35 8.33
CA ASP A 348 1.99 11.30 9.42
C ASP A 348 3.28 11.44 10.26
N SER A 349 3.97 10.31 10.46
CA SER A 349 5.15 10.24 11.31
C SER A 349 6.14 9.17 10.82
N ILE A 350 7.42 9.47 11.00
CA ILE A 350 8.52 8.51 10.86
C ILE A 350 9.28 8.49 12.18
N LEU A 351 9.26 7.35 12.85
CA LEU A 351 10.06 7.08 14.03
C LEU A 351 11.38 6.45 13.64
N VAL A 352 12.45 6.84 14.33
CA VAL A 352 13.78 6.23 14.20
C VAL A 352 14.30 5.76 15.55
N ALA A 353 14.99 4.63 15.51
CA ALA A 353 15.65 3.99 16.64
C ALA A 353 17.16 4.20 16.52
N LEU A 354 17.80 4.67 17.59
CA LEU A 354 19.21 5.08 17.62
C LEU A 354 20.01 4.37 18.71
N VAL A 355 21.21 3.91 18.37
CA VAL A 355 22.23 3.47 19.32
C VAL A 355 23.27 4.56 19.49
N GLY A 356 23.61 4.88 20.74
CA GLY A 356 24.57 5.93 21.08
C GLY A 356 23.91 7.20 21.63
N HIS A 357 24.71 8.25 21.81
CA HIS A 357 24.24 9.51 22.40
C HIS A 357 23.77 10.47 21.30
N ASP A 358 22.47 10.78 21.29
CA ASP A 358 21.88 11.83 20.44
C ASP A 358 22.26 13.21 21.01
N ARG A 359 23.50 13.66 20.78
CA ARG A 359 23.93 15.01 21.14
C ARG A 359 23.46 16.00 20.07
N TYR A 360 22.80 17.06 20.52
CA TYR A 360 22.16 18.09 19.69
C TYR A 360 23.14 19.05 18.97
N ASP A 361 24.45 18.90 19.17
CA ASP A 361 25.45 19.85 18.67
C ASP A 361 25.85 19.52 17.22
N LEU A 362 24.99 20.00 16.32
CA LEU A 362 25.14 20.44 14.91
C LEU A 362 26.15 19.78 13.93
N HIS A 363 27.15 19.00 14.32
CA HIS A 363 28.16 18.45 13.41
C HIS A 363 28.65 17.03 13.69
N GLU A 364 28.31 16.40 14.82
CA GLU A 364 28.73 15.01 15.12
C GLU A 364 27.67 14.24 15.91
N THR A 365 26.64 13.71 15.23
CA THR A 365 25.81 12.66 15.82
C THR A 365 26.61 11.37 15.87
N THR A 366 27.11 11.01 17.05
CA THR A 366 27.66 9.65 17.30
C THR A 366 26.56 8.59 17.30
N ALA A 367 25.29 9.00 17.36
CA ALA A 367 24.14 8.12 17.32
C ALA A 367 23.92 7.54 15.92
N ARG A 368 23.99 6.21 15.81
CA ARG A 368 23.68 5.46 14.58
C ARG A 368 22.20 5.09 14.60
N ILE A 369 21.47 5.44 13.53
CA ILE A 369 20.10 4.95 13.32
C ILE A 369 20.17 3.47 12.95
N VAL A 370 19.45 2.63 13.69
CA VAL A 370 19.45 1.17 13.59
C VAL A 370 18.05 0.60 13.38
N GLY A 371 17.01 1.43 13.27
CA GLY A 371 15.69 0.99 12.90
C GLY A 371 14.75 2.17 12.65
N TYR A 372 13.61 1.90 12.03
CA TYR A 372 12.59 2.90 11.77
C TYR A 372 11.19 2.30 11.66
N ALA A 373 10.17 3.15 11.83
CA ALA A 373 8.78 2.84 11.51
C ALA A 373 8.12 4.03 10.82
N ILE A 374 7.27 3.75 9.83
CA ILE A 374 6.52 4.73 9.05
C ILE A 374 5.04 4.52 9.32
N GLN A 375 4.34 5.59 9.70
CA GLN A 375 2.94 5.54 10.15
C GLN A 375 2.08 6.54 9.39
N SER A 376 0.82 6.17 9.14
CA SER A 376 -0.23 7.07 8.64
C SER A 376 -1.56 6.71 9.30
N GLY A 377 -2.18 7.67 9.98
CA GLY A 377 -3.29 7.45 10.89
C GLY A 377 -2.94 6.35 11.89
N ASN A 378 -3.84 5.39 12.06
CA ASN A 378 -3.63 4.21 12.89
C ASN A 378 -2.82 3.08 12.21
N ARG A 379 -2.31 3.29 11.00
CA ARG A 379 -1.64 2.25 10.21
C ARG A 379 -0.13 2.32 10.38
N VAL A 380 0.50 1.17 10.57
CA VAL A 380 1.95 0.97 10.51
C VAL A 380 2.25 0.40 9.13
N LEU A 381 2.88 1.22 8.28
CA LEU A 381 3.02 0.95 6.84
C LEU A 381 4.29 0.19 6.50
N GLU A 382 5.33 0.44 7.29
CA GLU A 382 6.65 -0.12 7.14
C GLU A 382 7.35 -0.03 8.49
N LEU A 383 7.95 -1.14 8.94
CA LEU A 383 8.73 -1.20 10.18
C LEU A 383 9.91 -2.12 9.93
N MET A 384 11.13 -1.60 10.10
CA MET A 384 12.35 -2.38 9.90
C MET A 384 13.42 -2.03 10.92
N ALA A 385 14.16 -3.05 11.34
CA ALA A 385 15.37 -2.93 12.13
C ALA A 385 16.59 -3.36 11.30
N ASP A 386 17.74 -2.82 11.65
CA ASP A 386 19.03 -3.28 11.16
C ASP A 386 19.24 -4.74 11.63
N PRO A 387 19.55 -5.70 10.72
CA PRO A 387 19.69 -7.10 11.09
C PRO A 387 20.73 -7.40 12.18
N GLU A 388 21.66 -6.47 12.43
CA GLU A 388 22.63 -6.52 13.54
C GLU A 388 21.95 -6.42 14.93
N PHE A 389 20.69 -5.97 15.00
CA PHE A 389 19.93 -5.75 16.23
C PHE A 389 18.65 -6.62 16.26
N PRO A 390 18.78 -7.94 16.45
CA PRO A 390 17.63 -8.85 16.47
C PRO A 390 16.64 -8.48 17.58
N GLY A 391 15.35 -8.50 17.27
CA GLY A 391 14.27 -8.17 18.22
C GLY A 391 14.00 -6.67 18.40
N LEU A 392 14.81 -5.77 17.81
CA LEU A 392 14.59 -4.32 17.88
C LEU A 392 13.28 -3.89 17.22
N ASP A 393 12.81 -4.64 16.23
CA ASP A 393 11.51 -4.48 15.59
C ASP A 393 10.35 -4.53 16.59
N ARG A 394 10.44 -5.38 17.63
CA ARG A 394 9.47 -5.45 18.72
C ARG A 394 9.52 -4.23 19.63
N ASP A 395 10.72 -3.73 19.94
CA ASP A 395 10.89 -2.50 20.72
C ASP A 395 10.30 -1.30 19.96
N ILE A 396 10.52 -1.22 18.64
CA ILE A 396 9.96 -0.17 17.79
C ILE A 396 8.43 -0.26 17.78
N LEU A 397 7.87 -1.46 17.64
CA LEU A 397 6.43 -1.67 17.71
C LEU A 397 5.85 -1.28 19.08
N ALA A 398 6.56 -1.56 20.18
CA ALA A 398 6.16 -1.14 21.52
C ALA A 398 6.10 0.40 21.63
N ARG A 399 7.09 1.11 21.07
CA ARG A 399 7.08 2.57 21.01
C ARG A 399 5.93 3.11 20.17
N VAL A 400 5.66 2.51 19.01
CA VAL A 400 4.50 2.82 18.17
C VAL A 400 3.19 2.66 18.94
N CYS A 401 3.04 1.59 19.74
CA CYS A 401 1.87 1.38 20.58
C CYS A 401 1.75 2.43 21.69
N ALA A 402 2.86 2.79 22.33
CA ALA A 402 2.87 3.85 23.34
C ALA A 402 2.42 5.20 22.75
N GLU A 403 2.93 5.58 21.58
CA GLU A 403 2.50 6.79 20.87
C GLU A 403 1.02 6.72 20.46
N ALA A 404 0.53 5.55 20.05
CA ALA A 404 -0.88 5.36 19.75
C ALA A 404 -1.77 5.58 20.99
N ILE A 405 -1.35 5.09 22.16
CA ILE A 405 -2.05 5.31 23.44
C ILE A 405 -2.02 6.79 23.83
N GLU A 406 -0.87 7.45 23.70
CA GLU A 406 -0.72 8.89 23.96
C GLU A 406 -1.66 9.74 23.08
N ASN A 407 -1.94 9.28 21.86
CA ASN A 407 -2.86 9.90 20.91
C ASN A 407 -4.31 9.37 20.99
N ASP A 408 -4.67 8.63 22.05
CA ASP A 408 -6.00 8.04 22.28
C ASP A 408 -6.52 7.14 21.13
N ARG A 409 -5.60 6.48 20.41
CA ARG A 409 -5.95 5.56 19.33
C ARG A 409 -6.30 4.20 19.92
N GLN A 410 -7.51 3.74 19.64
CA GLN A 410 -8.06 2.48 20.16
C GLN A 410 -7.58 1.24 19.41
N GLU A 411 -7.11 1.42 18.17
CA GLU A 411 -6.68 0.34 17.28
C GLU A 411 -5.46 0.80 16.49
N ILE A 412 -4.52 -0.11 16.24
CA ILE A 412 -3.50 0.02 15.20
C ILE A 412 -3.65 -1.08 14.16
N ILE A 413 -3.28 -0.77 12.93
CA ILE A 413 -3.34 -1.65 11.77
C ILE A 413 -1.91 -1.90 11.30
N TYR A 414 -1.39 -3.11 11.51
CA TYR A 414 -0.05 -3.48 11.08
C TYR A 414 -0.06 -4.11 9.69
N GLU A 415 0.67 -3.51 8.75
CA GLU A 415 0.77 -3.93 7.36
C GLU A 415 2.19 -4.40 7.03
N SER A 416 2.34 -5.69 6.72
CA SER A 416 3.63 -6.28 6.34
C SER A 416 3.40 -7.52 5.46
N SER A 417 4.47 -8.27 5.21
CA SER A 417 4.38 -9.59 4.58
C SER A 417 3.61 -10.57 5.46
N PRO A 418 2.78 -11.48 4.91
CA PRO A 418 2.14 -12.52 5.70
C PRO A 418 3.09 -13.41 6.51
N ALA A 419 4.37 -13.47 6.13
CA ALA A 419 5.41 -14.22 6.83
C ALA A 419 6.09 -13.43 7.96
N ASP A 420 5.72 -12.17 8.19
CA ASP A 420 6.31 -11.33 9.23
C ASP A 420 5.90 -11.81 10.63
N PRO A 421 6.87 -12.16 11.51
CA PRO A 421 6.56 -12.62 12.87
C PRO A 421 5.84 -11.58 13.72
N LEU A 422 5.95 -10.28 13.41
CA LEU A 422 5.25 -9.24 14.15
C LEU A 422 3.72 -9.34 14.02
N HIS A 423 3.19 -9.99 12.99
CA HIS A 423 1.75 -10.27 12.92
C HIS A 423 1.24 -11.05 14.14
N GLN A 424 2.02 -11.99 14.68
CA GLN A 424 1.65 -12.72 15.89
C GLN A 424 1.69 -11.81 17.13
N ALA A 425 2.69 -10.92 17.20
CA ALA A 425 2.80 -9.91 18.25
C ALA A 425 1.66 -8.88 18.20
N VAL A 426 1.07 -8.61 17.03
CA VAL A 426 -0.08 -7.71 16.90
C VAL A 426 -1.40 -8.44 17.15
N ALA A 427 -1.60 -9.62 16.58
CA ALA A 427 -2.85 -10.37 16.68
C ALA A 427 -3.11 -10.92 18.10
N GLY A 428 -2.11 -11.56 18.71
CA GLY A 428 -2.29 -12.33 19.94
C GLY A 428 -2.77 -13.75 19.68
N VAL A 429 -3.14 -14.46 20.74
CA VAL A 429 -3.52 -15.88 20.68
C VAL A 429 -4.91 -16.08 20.07
N GLU A 430 -5.78 -15.07 20.15
CA GLU A 430 -7.20 -15.19 19.77
C GLU A 430 -7.57 -14.51 18.45
N ASN A 431 -6.74 -13.61 17.91
CA ASN A 431 -7.07 -12.93 16.65
C ASN A 431 -6.45 -13.64 15.45
N THR A 432 -7.28 -13.86 14.44
CA THR A 432 -6.81 -14.38 13.16
C THR A 432 -6.22 -13.23 12.36
N VAL A 433 -5.04 -13.43 11.79
CA VAL A 433 -4.46 -12.50 10.81
C VAL A 433 -5.41 -12.41 9.61
N HIS A 434 -5.91 -11.20 9.32
CA HIS A 434 -6.86 -10.99 8.24
C HIS A 434 -6.09 -10.72 6.94
N GLY A 435 -6.37 -11.52 5.90
CA GLY A 435 -5.95 -11.17 4.56
C GLY A 435 -6.70 -9.92 4.09
N ASN A 436 -5.99 -8.96 3.49
CA ASN A 436 -6.65 -7.87 2.78
C ASN A 436 -7.43 -8.44 1.58
N ASP A 437 -8.51 -7.75 1.18
CA ASP A 437 -9.28 -8.07 -0.04
C ASP A 437 -8.48 -7.78 -1.33
N ARG A 438 -7.38 -7.01 -1.21
CA ARG A 438 -6.48 -6.73 -2.33
C ARG A 438 -5.52 -7.89 -2.56
N MET A 439 -5.56 -8.43 -3.77
CA MET A 439 -4.61 -9.42 -4.27
C MET A 439 -3.47 -8.71 -4.99
N ILE A 440 -2.26 -9.26 -4.84
CA ILE A 440 -1.10 -8.90 -5.63
C ILE A 440 -1.08 -9.83 -6.84
N VAL A 441 -1.09 -9.23 -8.03
CA VAL A 441 -0.99 -9.93 -9.31
C VAL A 441 0.25 -9.47 -10.06
N ALA A 442 0.84 -10.35 -10.87
CA ALA A 442 1.97 -10.02 -11.72
C ALA A 442 1.89 -10.69 -13.09
N LYS A 443 2.53 -10.08 -14.08
CA LYS A 443 2.68 -10.64 -15.43
C LYS A 443 4.12 -10.52 -15.89
N VAL A 444 4.70 -11.62 -16.35
CA VAL A 444 6.05 -11.63 -16.91
C VAL A 444 5.95 -11.36 -18.40
N PHE A 445 6.51 -10.23 -18.85
CA PHE A 445 6.51 -9.85 -20.27
C PHE A 445 7.70 -10.46 -21.02
N LYS A 446 8.82 -10.66 -20.32
CA LYS A 446 10.09 -11.07 -20.90
C LYS A 446 10.77 -12.18 -20.09
N PRO A 447 10.27 -13.42 -20.15
CA PRO A 447 10.72 -14.51 -19.28
C PRO A 447 12.21 -14.87 -19.47
N LEU A 448 12.73 -14.82 -20.70
CA LEU A 448 14.16 -15.06 -20.97
C LEU A 448 15.04 -13.99 -20.32
N GLU A 449 14.73 -12.71 -20.51
CA GLU A 449 15.51 -11.60 -19.90
C GLU A 449 15.43 -11.67 -18.37
N LEU A 450 14.25 -11.95 -17.82
CA LEU A 450 14.04 -12.13 -16.39
C LEU A 450 14.90 -13.28 -15.82
N LEU A 451 14.79 -14.49 -16.39
CA LEU A 451 15.54 -15.64 -15.90
C LEU A 451 17.06 -15.43 -16.06
N THR A 452 17.48 -14.75 -17.13
CA THR A 452 18.90 -14.39 -17.35
C THR A 452 19.40 -13.43 -16.28
N ALA A 453 18.60 -12.43 -15.89
CA ALA A 453 18.94 -11.49 -14.82
C ALA A 453 18.97 -12.16 -13.43
N LEU A 454 18.14 -13.19 -13.20
CA LEU A 454 18.11 -13.95 -11.95
C LEU A 454 19.24 -15.00 -11.84
N ALA A 455 19.76 -15.49 -12.97
CA ALA A 455 20.72 -16.59 -13.00
C ALA A 455 21.98 -16.39 -12.13
N PRO A 456 22.61 -15.19 -12.08
CA PRO A 456 23.74 -14.95 -11.18
C PRO A 456 23.37 -15.08 -9.70
N ALA A 457 22.24 -14.50 -9.29
CA ALA A 457 21.78 -14.57 -7.89
C ALA A 457 21.41 -16.00 -7.48
N ILE A 458 20.81 -16.77 -8.40
CA ILE A 458 20.54 -18.20 -8.21
C ILE A 458 21.85 -18.95 -8.00
N ALA A 459 22.86 -18.73 -8.85
CA ALA A 459 24.15 -19.40 -8.75
C ALA A 459 24.88 -19.09 -7.44
N THR A 460 24.87 -17.82 -7.00
CA THR A 460 25.42 -17.41 -5.70
C THR A 460 24.74 -18.15 -4.56
N ARG A 461 23.40 -18.18 -4.53
CA ARG A 461 22.65 -18.85 -3.46
C ARG A 461 22.89 -20.35 -3.44
N LEU A 462 22.98 -21.01 -4.60
CA LEU A 462 23.28 -22.43 -4.68
C LEU A 462 24.69 -22.74 -4.16
N ALA A 463 25.68 -21.90 -4.50
CA ALA A 463 27.03 -22.00 -3.96
C ALA A 463 27.05 -21.79 -2.43
N GLU A 464 26.31 -20.81 -1.90
CA GLU A 464 26.15 -20.58 -0.45
C GLU A 464 25.50 -21.78 0.26
N SER A 465 24.64 -22.55 -0.44
CA SER A 465 24.06 -23.80 0.08
C SER A 465 24.96 -25.03 -0.03
N GLY A 466 26.20 -24.88 -0.52
CA GLY A 466 27.16 -25.97 -0.69
C GLY A 466 26.94 -26.86 -1.92
N LEU A 467 26.08 -26.43 -2.85
CA LEU A 467 25.84 -27.15 -4.11
C LEU A 467 26.87 -26.71 -5.16
N CYS A 468 27.94 -27.49 -5.29
CA CYS A 468 29.04 -27.25 -6.23
C CYS A 468 28.90 -28.01 -7.57
N GLU A 469 27.93 -28.91 -7.68
CA GLU A 469 27.70 -29.71 -8.88
C GLU A 469 27.11 -28.87 -10.03
N THR A 470 27.36 -29.30 -11.27
CA THR A 470 26.70 -28.71 -12.44
C THR A 470 25.23 -29.11 -12.45
N LEU A 471 24.34 -28.12 -12.40
CA LEU A 471 22.89 -28.31 -12.42
C LEU A 471 22.32 -27.80 -13.74
N GLU A 472 21.46 -28.58 -14.40
CA GLU A 472 20.68 -28.16 -15.57
C GLU A 472 19.19 -28.41 -15.27
N LEU A 473 18.39 -27.34 -15.32
CA LEU A 473 16.93 -27.41 -15.19
C LEU A 473 16.27 -26.73 -16.39
N GLY A 474 15.51 -27.51 -17.15
CA GLY A 474 14.67 -27.05 -18.24
C GLY A 474 13.34 -26.48 -17.77
N VAL A 475 12.81 -25.52 -18.54
CA VAL A 475 11.47 -24.96 -18.39
C VAL A 475 10.80 -24.95 -19.77
N ASP A 476 9.61 -25.54 -19.85
CA ASP A 476 8.78 -25.59 -21.06
C ASP A 476 7.39 -25.00 -20.74
N ALA A 477 7.17 -23.75 -21.18
CA ALA A 477 5.95 -22.99 -21.03
C ALA A 477 5.62 -22.27 -22.36
N PRO A 478 4.35 -21.89 -22.62
CA PRO A 478 3.96 -21.25 -23.88
C PRO A 478 4.79 -20.00 -24.22
N SER A 479 5.09 -19.15 -23.23
CA SER A 479 5.89 -17.94 -23.40
C SER A 479 7.41 -18.14 -23.30
N PHE A 480 7.87 -19.31 -22.87
CA PHE A 480 9.29 -19.58 -22.67
C PHE A 480 9.63 -21.07 -22.75
N ARG A 481 10.62 -21.38 -23.59
CA ARG A 481 11.24 -22.70 -23.66
C ARG A 481 12.75 -22.53 -23.57
N GLY A 482 13.37 -23.15 -22.57
CA GLY A 482 14.81 -23.01 -22.34
C GLY A 482 15.29 -23.77 -21.11
N SER A 483 16.57 -23.59 -20.74
CA SER A 483 17.17 -24.19 -19.55
C SER A 483 18.06 -23.20 -18.81
N LEU A 484 18.08 -23.35 -17.49
CA LEU A 484 19.04 -22.72 -16.60
C LEU A 484 20.14 -23.73 -16.29
N ILE A 485 21.39 -23.34 -16.53
CA ILE A 485 22.57 -24.13 -16.19
C ILE A 485 23.35 -23.37 -15.12
N VAL A 486 23.65 -24.03 -14.00
CA VAL A 486 24.52 -23.49 -12.96
C VAL A 486 25.75 -24.37 -12.88
N ALA A 487 26.92 -23.81 -13.19
CA ALA A 487 28.20 -24.53 -13.15
C ALA A 487 29.29 -23.59 -12.64
N ASN A 488 30.18 -24.09 -11.77
CA ASN A 488 31.32 -23.33 -11.23
C ASN A 488 30.91 -21.98 -10.62
N GLY A 489 29.77 -21.93 -9.92
CA GLY A 489 29.24 -20.71 -9.31
C GLY A 489 28.70 -19.67 -10.30
N LYS A 490 28.52 -20.03 -11.58
CA LYS A 490 27.94 -19.16 -12.62
C LYS A 490 26.65 -19.75 -13.16
N GLY A 491 25.62 -18.92 -13.27
CA GLY A 491 24.34 -19.27 -13.88
C GLY A 491 24.25 -18.74 -15.30
N THR A 492 23.85 -19.57 -16.26
CA THR A 492 23.61 -19.21 -17.66
C THR A 492 22.26 -19.74 -18.13
N VAL A 493 21.59 -18.99 -19.00
CA VAL A 493 20.29 -19.36 -19.55
C VAL A 493 20.42 -19.64 -21.04
N HIS A 494 19.87 -20.76 -21.48
CA HIS A 494 19.84 -21.15 -22.89
C HIS A 494 18.40 -21.19 -23.38
N SER A 495 18.08 -20.42 -24.41
CA SER A 495 16.76 -20.48 -25.06
C SER A 495 16.65 -21.68 -26.00
N GLY A 496 15.44 -22.20 -26.19
CA GLY A 496 15.09 -23.29 -27.10
C GLY A 496 15.48 -24.70 -26.63
N ARG A 497 16.50 -24.84 -25.79
CA ARG A 497 16.97 -26.12 -25.24
C ARG A 497 16.40 -26.35 -23.84
N VAL A 498 15.73 -27.49 -23.64
CA VAL A 498 15.09 -27.84 -22.35
C VAL A 498 15.90 -28.91 -21.58
N GLY A 499 16.60 -29.80 -22.26
CA GLY A 499 17.37 -30.88 -21.61
C GLY A 499 16.49 -32.06 -21.13
N ARG A 500 17.06 -32.94 -20.30
CA ARG A 500 16.39 -34.17 -19.82
C ARG A 500 15.53 -33.92 -18.57
N SER A 501 16.01 -33.08 -17.67
CA SER A 501 15.33 -32.68 -16.43
C SER A 501 14.66 -31.34 -16.65
N TYR A 502 13.33 -31.33 -16.77
CA TYR A 502 12.58 -30.12 -17.06
C TYR A 502 11.23 -30.07 -16.40
N LEU A 503 10.66 -28.87 -16.34
CA LEU A 503 9.33 -28.59 -15.84
C LEU A 503 8.45 -28.12 -17.00
N LYS A 504 7.28 -28.73 -17.14
CA LYS A 504 6.25 -28.27 -18.06
C LYS A 504 5.14 -27.58 -17.27
N LEU A 505 4.78 -26.36 -17.66
CA LEU A 505 3.85 -25.53 -16.91
C LEU A 505 3.23 -24.43 -17.77
N VAL A 506 2.12 -23.85 -17.29
CA VAL A 506 1.46 -22.72 -17.94
C VAL A 506 2.15 -21.39 -17.58
N ASP A 507 1.96 -20.35 -18.39
CA ASP A 507 2.58 -19.04 -18.15
C ASP A 507 2.27 -18.45 -16.77
N ALA A 508 1.08 -18.75 -16.23
CA ALA A 508 0.71 -18.30 -14.90
C ALA A 508 1.59 -18.92 -13.80
N GLU A 509 1.95 -20.20 -13.95
CA GLU A 509 2.89 -20.85 -13.04
C GLU A 509 4.33 -20.46 -13.34
N LEU A 510 4.67 -20.12 -14.59
CA LEU A 510 6.01 -19.63 -14.93
C LEU A 510 6.28 -18.33 -14.18
N ALA A 511 5.33 -17.40 -14.22
CA ALA A 511 5.43 -16.15 -13.47
C ALA A 511 5.55 -16.41 -11.96
N ARG A 512 4.73 -17.30 -11.38
CA ARG A 512 4.85 -17.65 -9.96
C ARG A 512 6.20 -18.29 -9.62
N LEU A 513 6.72 -19.18 -10.47
CA LEU A 513 8.01 -19.85 -10.27
C LEU A 513 9.17 -18.85 -10.33
N LEU A 514 9.22 -18.01 -11.36
CA LEU A 514 10.27 -17.00 -11.54
C LEU A 514 10.24 -15.90 -10.47
N LEU A 515 9.07 -15.64 -9.88
CA LEU A 515 8.89 -14.68 -8.78
C LEU A 515 8.89 -15.36 -7.40
N SER A 516 9.33 -16.62 -7.30
CA SER A 516 9.45 -17.35 -6.03
C SER A 516 8.14 -17.44 -5.22
N GLN A 517 6.99 -17.39 -5.91
CA GLN A 517 5.64 -17.51 -5.35
C GLN A 517 4.98 -18.87 -5.65
N CYS A 518 5.74 -19.78 -6.25
CA CYS A 518 5.35 -21.17 -6.47
C CYS A 518 6.23 -22.06 -5.59
N ASP A 519 5.62 -22.92 -4.77
CA ASP A 519 6.32 -24.10 -4.24
C ASP A 519 6.22 -25.20 -5.31
N PRO A 520 7.35 -25.65 -5.90
CA PRO A 520 7.33 -26.66 -6.95
C PRO A 520 6.67 -27.99 -6.52
N LEU A 521 6.81 -28.38 -5.24
CA LEU A 521 6.21 -29.61 -4.72
C LEU A 521 4.69 -29.49 -4.65
N GLU A 522 4.19 -28.37 -4.08
CA GLU A 522 2.75 -28.11 -4.01
C GLU A 522 2.13 -27.95 -5.41
N ALA A 523 2.84 -27.28 -6.33
CA ALA A 523 2.37 -27.09 -7.70
C ALA A 523 2.32 -28.40 -8.49
N ALA A 524 3.28 -29.30 -8.28
CA ALA A 524 3.26 -30.64 -8.87
C ALA A 524 2.13 -31.49 -8.31
N ALA A 525 1.95 -31.50 -6.99
CA ALA A 525 0.85 -32.22 -6.34
C ALA A 525 -0.53 -31.71 -6.80
N ALA A 526 -0.66 -30.41 -7.07
CA ALA A 526 -1.87 -29.80 -7.60
C ALA A 526 -2.04 -29.94 -9.13
N GLY A 527 -1.12 -30.61 -9.83
CA GLY A 527 -1.17 -30.78 -11.29
C GLY A 527 -0.97 -29.50 -12.10
N ARG A 528 -0.46 -28.43 -11.48
CA ARG A 528 -0.18 -27.14 -12.15
C ARG A 528 1.22 -27.09 -12.79
N LEU A 529 2.09 -28.01 -12.37
CA LEU A 529 3.46 -28.16 -12.84
C LEU A 529 3.74 -29.65 -13.06
N GLU A 530 4.22 -30.02 -14.23
CA GLU A 530 4.53 -31.41 -14.60
C GLU A 530 6.05 -31.58 -14.71
N PRO A 531 6.72 -32.22 -13.74
CA PRO A 531 8.16 -32.47 -13.81
C PRO A 531 8.44 -33.70 -14.70
N SER A 532 9.45 -33.62 -15.56
CA SER A 532 9.86 -34.75 -16.41
C SER A 532 10.47 -35.91 -15.63
N THR A 533 11.07 -35.60 -14.47
CA THR A 533 11.72 -36.57 -13.56
C THR A 533 11.62 -36.08 -12.12
N GLN A 534 11.80 -36.98 -11.14
CA GLN A 534 11.92 -36.59 -9.73
C GLN A 534 13.11 -35.66 -9.47
N ILE A 535 14.18 -35.80 -10.27
CA ILE A 535 15.36 -34.93 -10.20
C ILE A 535 14.97 -33.50 -10.62
N ALA A 536 14.19 -33.33 -11.68
CA ALA A 536 13.72 -32.01 -12.13
C ALA A 536 12.95 -31.28 -11.01
N LEU A 537 12.06 -32.01 -10.31
CA LEU A 537 11.31 -31.46 -9.18
C LEU A 537 12.21 -31.06 -8.01
N LYS A 538 13.17 -31.91 -7.64
CA LYS A 538 14.16 -31.61 -6.59
C LYS A 538 14.98 -30.37 -6.93
N LEU A 539 15.45 -30.27 -8.17
CA LEU A 539 16.20 -29.09 -8.66
C LEU A 539 15.34 -27.83 -8.63
N ALA A 540 14.05 -27.93 -9.00
CA ALA A 540 13.12 -26.80 -8.95
C ALA A 540 13.01 -26.23 -7.55
N THR A 541 12.86 -27.07 -6.52
CA THR A 541 12.77 -26.62 -5.11
C THR A 541 14.05 -25.92 -4.64
N GLN A 542 15.22 -26.33 -5.13
CA GLN A 542 16.51 -25.70 -4.81
C GLN A 542 16.73 -24.38 -5.57
N ILE A 543 16.34 -24.34 -6.84
CA ILE A 543 16.53 -23.19 -7.75
C ILE A 543 15.49 -22.10 -7.51
N PHE A 544 14.26 -22.46 -7.14
CA PHE A 544 13.15 -21.53 -6.95
C PHE A 544 12.49 -21.75 -5.57
N PRO A 545 13.23 -21.54 -4.46
CA PRO A 545 12.63 -21.60 -3.14
C PRO A 545 11.59 -20.50 -2.98
N ARG A 546 10.53 -20.78 -2.22
CA ARG A 546 9.50 -19.79 -1.92
C ARG A 546 10.09 -18.65 -1.09
N VAL A 547 9.83 -17.40 -1.51
CA VAL A 547 10.30 -16.19 -0.82
C VAL A 547 9.07 -15.37 -0.43
N PRO A 548 9.03 -14.78 0.78
CA PRO A 548 7.91 -13.94 1.21
C PRO A 548 7.59 -12.82 0.21
N LEU A 549 6.32 -12.71 -0.13
CA LEU A 549 5.80 -11.62 -0.95
C LEU A 549 5.57 -10.39 -0.08
N TRP A 550 6.07 -9.25 -0.52
CA TRP A 550 5.81 -7.96 0.12
C TRP A 550 6.04 -6.83 -0.88
N CYS A 551 4.98 -6.08 -1.16
CA CYS A 551 5.05 -4.82 -1.89
C CYS A 551 4.78 -3.71 -0.86
N PRO A 552 5.77 -2.88 -0.48
CA PRO A 552 5.60 -1.93 0.61
C PRO A 552 4.42 -0.97 0.38
N MET A 553 3.63 -0.76 1.42
CA MET A 553 2.38 0.01 1.32
C MET A 553 2.62 1.51 1.28
N TRP A 554 3.74 1.99 1.82
CA TRP A 554 4.10 3.40 1.80
C TRP A 554 4.26 3.95 0.38
N ASP A 555 4.83 3.16 -0.54
CA ASP A 555 5.04 3.58 -1.93
C ASP A 555 3.72 3.84 -2.68
N ASP A 556 2.64 3.16 -2.29
CA ASP A 556 1.36 3.18 -3.01
C ASP A 556 0.23 3.86 -2.22
N MET A 557 0.56 4.46 -1.08
CA MET A 557 -0.37 5.27 -0.30
C MET A 557 -0.60 6.62 -0.98
N PRO A 558 -1.85 7.05 -1.23
CA PRO A 558 -2.10 8.43 -1.62
C PRO A 558 -1.91 9.37 -0.43
N ALA A 559 -1.33 10.54 -0.68
CA ALA A 559 -1.26 11.64 0.29
C ALA A 559 -2.57 12.38 0.52
#